data_AF-A0A7H4LS69-F1
#
_entry.id   AF-A0A7H4LS69-F1
#
_cell.length_a   1.000
_cell.length_b   1.000
_cell.length_c   1.000
_cell.angle_alpha   90.00
_cell.angle_beta   90.00
_cell.angle_gamma   90.00
#
_symmetry.space_group_name_H-M   'P 1'
#
loop_
_entity.id
_entity.type
_entity.pdbx_description
1 polymer ?
#
loop_
_entity_poly.entity_id
_entity_poly.type
_entity_poly.pdbx_seq_one_letter_code
_entity_poly.pdbx_strand_id
1 'polypeptide(L)'
;MRGFSMFGDAYVYVLFDDGTDPYWARSRVLEYLSQVQSSLPPEAKASLGPDATGVGWVFEYVLTDKSGQHSLGDLRRFQDWILKYELKTVPDVSEVASVGGMVKEYQVILNPDRLRR
;
A
#
# COMPACT_ATOMS: atom_id res chain seq x y z
N MET A 1 5.73 4.99 -20.84
CA MET A 1 5.04 4.10 -19.89
C MET A 1 5.95 2.93 -19.54
N ARG A 2 5.95 2.45 -18.30
CA ARG A 2 6.65 1.23 -17.88
C ARG A 2 5.67 0.33 -17.11
N GLY A 3 5.70 -0.97 -17.36
CA GLY A 3 4.87 -1.95 -16.67
C GLY A 3 5.71 -3.05 -16.04
N PHE A 4 5.34 -3.47 -14.83
CA PHE A 4 5.95 -4.59 -14.12
C PHE A 4 4.84 -5.54 -13.67
N SER A 5 5.01 -6.82 -13.96
CA SER A 5 4.07 -7.87 -13.57
C SER A 5 4.78 -8.84 -12.62
N MET A 6 4.21 -9.01 -11.44
CA MET A 6 4.69 -9.89 -10.39
C MET A 6 3.60 -10.89 -10.00
N PHE A 7 3.95 -11.88 -9.19
CA PHE A 7 2.95 -12.80 -8.66
C PHE A 7 2.02 -12.06 -7.69
N GLY A 8 0.76 -11.86 -8.08
CA GLY A 8 -0.25 -11.18 -7.27
C GLY A 8 -0.33 -9.66 -7.44
N ASP A 9 0.66 -9.04 -8.09
CA ASP A 9 0.75 -7.57 -8.21
C ASP A 9 1.13 -7.12 -9.63
N ALA A 10 0.62 -5.96 -10.04
CA ALA A 10 1.01 -5.28 -11.27
C ALA A 10 1.24 -3.79 -11.02
N TYR A 11 2.41 -3.28 -11.42
CA TYR A 11 2.77 -1.87 -11.30
C TYR A 11 2.85 -1.21 -12.67
N VAL A 12 2.18 -0.08 -12.83
CA VAL A 12 2.15 0.69 -14.08
C VAL A 12 2.60 2.12 -13.80
N TYR A 13 3.70 2.53 -14.44
CA TYR A 13 4.25 3.87 -14.35
C TYR A 13 3.96 4.64 -15.64
N VAL A 14 3.18 5.71 -15.52
CA VAL A 14 2.90 6.67 -16.60
C VAL A 14 3.86 7.85 -16.42
N LEU A 15 4.74 8.05 -17.41
CA LEU A 15 5.68 9.18 -17.42
C LEU A 15 5.12 10.25 -18.35
N PHE A 16 5.19 11.50 -17.91
CA PHE A 16 4.74 12.67 -18.65
C PHE A 16 5.95 13.51 -19.06
N ASP A 17 5.76 14.36 -20.07
CA ASP A 17 6.79 15.30 -20.50
C ASP A 17 7.04 16.37 -19.43
N ASP A 18 8.26 16.91 -19.44
CA ASP A 18 8.67 17.97 -18.52
C ASP A 18 7.73 19.19 -18.58
N GLY A 19 7.40 19.75 -17.42
CA GLY A 19 6.50 20.89 -17.31
C GLY A 19 5.01 20.53 -17.32
N THR A 20 4.65 19.24 -17.43
CA THR A 20 3.26 18.80 -17.24
C THR A 20 2.81 19.04 -15.79
N ASP A 21 1.65 19.68 -15.61
CA ASP A 21 1.06 19.87 -14.29
C ASP A 21 0.75 18.50 -13.62
N PRO A 22 1.27 18.23 -12.41
CA PRO A 22 1.07 16.93 -11.74
C PRO A 22 -0.41 16.60 -11.49
N TYR A 23 -1.24 17.58 -11.14
CA TYR A 23 -2.64 17.36 -10.82
C TYR A 23 -3.49 17.11 -12.08
N TRP A 24 -3.15 17.76 -13.18
CA TRP A 24 -3.70 17.49 -14.50
C TRP A 24 -3.36 16.06 -14.95
N ALA A 25 -2.09 15.66 -14.81
CA ALA A 25 -1.64 14.32 -15.16
C ALA A 25 -2.41 13.25 -14.36
N ARG A 26 -2.55 13.44 -13.04
CA ARG A 26 -3.31 12.54 -12.16
C ARG A 26 -4.79 12.46 -12.54
N SER A 27 -5.42 13.61 -12.81
CA SER A 27 -6.81 13.67 -13.26
C SER A 27 -7.02 12.92 -14.57
N ARG A 28 -6.08 13.07 -15.52
CA ARG A 28 -6.11 12.36 -16.80
C ARG A 28 -5.98 10.85 -16.61
N VAL A 29 -5.04 10.40 -15.77
CA VAL A 29 -4.89 8.96 -15.49
C VAL A 29 -6.15 8.40 -14.85
N LEU A 30 -6.77 9.13 -13.91
CA LEU A 30 -7.99 8.68 -13.24
C LEU A 30 -9.17 8.51 -14.22
N GLU A 31 -9.31 9.41 -15.19
CA GLU A 31 -10.32 9.33 -16.24
C GLU A 31 -10.18 8.02 -17.04
N TYR A 32 -8.97 7.71 -17.51
CA TYR A 32 -8.70 6.48 -18.26
C TYR A 32 -8.82 5.23 -17.38
N LEU A 33 -8.40 5.31 -16.11
CA LEU A 33 -8.51 4.21 -15.16
C LEU A 33 -9.97 3.79 -14.93
N SER A 34 -10.86 4.78 -14.80
CA SER A 34 -12.30 4.56 -14.64
C SER A 34 -12.90 3.82 -15.84
N GLN A 35 -12.46 4.13 -17.05
CA GLN A 35 -12.95 3.48 -18.29
C GLN A 35 -12.49 2.02 -18.41
N VAL A 36 -11.27 1.71 -17.98
CA VAL A 36 -10.72 0.35 -18.10
C VAL A 36 -11.10 -0.56 -16.93
N GLN A 37 -11.61 0.00 -15.83
CA GLN A 37 -11.93 -0.77 -14.61
C GLN A 37 -12.90 -1.93 -14.88
N SER A 38 -13.83 -1.78 -15.83
CA SER A 38 -14.79 -2.83 -16.22
C SER A 38 -14.17 -3.96 -17.07
N SER A 39 -13.01 -3.71 -17.66
CA SER A 39 -12.26 -4.71 -18.44
C SER A 39 -11.28 -5.52 -17.59
N LEU A 40 -11.10 -5.15 -16.32
CA LEU A 40 -10.22 -5.87 -15.40
C LEU A 40 -10.90 -7.14 -14.87
N PRO A 41 -10.13 -8.20 -14.55
CA PRO A 41 -10.65 -9.36 -13.83
C PRO A 41 -11.36 -8.94 -12.52
N PRO A 42 -12.40 -9.66 -12.07
CA PRO A 42 -13.18 -9.29 -10.88
C PRO A 42 -12.35 -9.10 -9.61
N GLU A 43 -11.29 -9.89 -9.46
CA GLU A 43 -10.33 -9.84 -8.36
C GLU A 43 -9.33 -8.68 -8.46
N ALA A 44 -9.13 -8.09 -9.65
CA ALA A 44 -8.18 -7.02 -9.88
C ALA A 44 -8.79 -5.65 -9.62
N LYS A 45 -8.27 -4.95 -8.62
CA LYS A 45 -8.63 -3.55 -8.32
C LYS A 45 -7.45 -2.65 -8.63
N ALA A 46 -7.62 -1.77 -9.60
CA ALA A 46 -6.61 -0.78 -9.89
C ALA A 46 -6.83 0.47 -9.01
N SER A 47 -5.74 1.04 -8.52
CA SER A 47 -5.75 2.26 -7.71
C SER A 47 -4.67 3.22 -8.19
N LEU A 48 -4.88 4.51 -7.93
CA LEU A 48 -3.88 5.53 -8.20
C LEU A 48 -2.87 5.57 -7.05
N GLY A 49 -1.58 5.64 -7.38
CA GLY A 49 -0.51 5.79 -6.40
C GLY A 49 -0.58 7.10 -5.61
N PRO A 50 0.23 7.25 -4.55
CA PRO A 50 0.28 8.47 -3.73
C PRO A 50 0.69 9.71 -4.55
N ASP A 51 0.49 10.90 -4.00
CA ASP A 51 0.98 12.16 -4.57
C ASP A 51 2.48 12.37 -4.22
N ALA A 52 3.30 11.38 -4.53
CA ALA A 52 4.74 11.37 -4.33
C ALA A 52 5.42 10.36 -5.24
N THR A 53 6.75 10.44 -5.31
CA THR A 53 7.62 9.49 -6.02
C THR A 53 8.58 8.80 -5.05
N GLY A 54 9.44 7.90 -5.53
CA GLY A 54 10.50 7.29 -4.70
C GLY A 54 11.49 8.29 -4.10
N VAL A 55 11.55 9.54 -4.59
CA VAL A 55 12.37 10.61 -4.00
C VAL A 55 11.72 11.20 -2.74
N GLY A 56 10.43 10.96 -2.52
CA GLY A 56 9.66 11.48 -1.37
C GLY A 56 9.92 10.76 -0.03
N TRP A 57 10.93 9.90 0.05
CA TRP A 57 11.30 9.20 1.29
C TRP A 57 12.12 10.14 2.17
N VAL A 58 11.44 10.88 3.05
CA VAL A 58 12.06 11.96 3.85
C VAL A 58 12.52 11.48 5.23
N PHE A 59 11.76 10.59 5.88
CA PHE A 59 12.08 10.13 7.22
C PHE A 59 11.72 8.65 7.41
N GLU A 60 12.68 7.88 7.92
CA GLU A 60 12.53 6.46 8.23
C GLU A 60 12.82 6.23 9.71
N TYR A 61 12.05 5.33 10.32
CA TYR A 61 12.24 4.93 11.72
C TYR A 61 11.91 3.45 11.92
N VAL A 62 12.33 2.94 13.08
CA VAL A 62 12.04 1.57 13.52
C VAL A 62 11.32 1.61 14.86
N LEU A 63 10.34 0.72 15.04
CA LEU A 63 9.70 0.49 16.33
C LEU A 63 10.41 -0.67 17.02
N THR A 64 10.90 -0.44 18.23
CA THR A 64 11.59 -1.46 19.03
C THR A 64 11.07 -1.47 20.46
N ASP A 65 10.70 -2.64 20.96
CA ASP A 65 10.42 -2.84 22.38
C ASP A 65 11.58 -3.61 23.04
N LYS A 66 12.30 -2.94 23.95
CA LYS A 66 13.43 -3.53 24.68
C LYS A 66 12.99 -4.39 25.86
N SER A 67 11.73 -4.27 26.29
CA SER A 67 11.19 -5.06 27.40
C SER A 67 10.72 -6.45 26.97
N GLY A 68 10.48 -6.66 25.67
CA GLY A 68 9.99 -7.92 25.11
C GLY A 68 8.51 -8.20 25.38
N GLN A 69 7.74 -7.20 25.80
CA GLN A 69 6.31 -7.32 26.09
C GLN A 69 5.44 -7.22 24.84
N HIS A 70 5.96 -6.63 23.76
CA HIS A 70 5.27 -6.43 22.50
C HIS A 70 5.87 -7.27 21.38
N SER A 71 5.01 -8.02 20.69
CA SER A 71 5.38 -8.77 19.50
C SER A 71 5.53 -7.86 18.28
N LEU A 72 6.14 -8.36 17.20
CA LEU A 72 6.15 -7.67 15.90
C LEU A 72 4.74 -7.37 15.38
N GLY A 73 3.75 -8.20 15.76
CA GLY A 73 2.34 -7.97 15.43
C GLY A 73 1.75 -6.78 16.17
N ASP A 74 2.10 -6.61 17.45
CA ASP A 74 1.65 -5.48 18.26
C ASP A 74 2.27 -4.17 17.77
N LEU A 75 3.57 -4.18 17.46
CA LEU A 75 4.27 -3.03 16.90
C LEU A 75 3.73 -2.66 15.52
N ARG A 76 3.46 -3.65 14.65
CA ARG A 76 2.85 -3.41 13.34
C ARG A 76 1.44 -2.84 13.47
N ARG A 77 0.65 -3.33 14.44
CA ARG A 77 -0.67 -2.79 14.73
C ARG A 77 -0.57 -1.34 15.21
N PHE A 78 0.36 -1.04 16.12
CA PHE A 78 0.60 0.33 16.59
C PHE A 78 0.96 1.27 15.44
N GLN A 79 1.85 0.82 14.53
CA GLN A 79 2.19 1.55 13.31
C GLN A 79 0.94 1.83 12.45
N ASP A 80 0.19 0.79 12.09
CA ASP A 80 -0.87 0.88 11.10
C ASP A 80 -2.11 1.64 11.61
N TRP A 81 -2.42 1.53 12.91
CA TRP A 81 -3.67 2.04 13.48
C TRP A 81 -3.53 3.28 14.34
N ILE A 82 -2.30 3.68 14.69
CA ILE A 82 -2.04 4.88 15.48
C ILE A 82 -1.06 5.79 14.71
N LEU A 83 0.21 5.39 14.61
CA LEU A 83 1.24 6.29 14.07
C LEU A 83 0.97 6.75 12.64
N LYS A 84 0.50 5.84 11.77
CA LYS A 84 0.15 6.18 10.39
C LYS A 84 -0.91 7.27 10.32
N TYR A 85 -1.93 7.24 11.17
CA TYR A 85 -3.00 8.24 11.14
C TYR A 85 -2.53 9.57 11.71
N GLU A 86 -1.80 9.55 12.84
CA GLU A 86 -1.24 10.76 13.46
C GLU A 86 -0.30 11.49 12.50
N LEU A 87 0.66 10.77 11.90
CA LEU A 87 1.66 11.36 11.01
C LEU A 87 1.06 11.85 9.68
N LYS A 88 -0.01 11.23 9.19
CA LYS A 88 -0.72 11.70 7.98
C LYS A 88 -1.43 13.04 8.16
N THR A 89 -1.61 13.52 9.39
CA THR A 89 -2.20 14.85 9.65
C THR A 89 -1.20 15.98 9.48
N VAL A 90 0.10 15.68 9.40
CA VAL A 90 1.15 16.68 9.23
C VAL A 90 1.04 17.29 7.82
N PRO A 91 1.06 18.63 7.69
CA PRO A 91 1.04 19.29 6.39
C PRO A 91 2.13 18.75 5.44
N ASP A 92 1.79 18.65 4.15
CA ASP A 92 2.67 18.20 3.07
C ASP A 92 3.12 16.72 3.14
N VAL A 93 2.58 15.93 4.08
CA VAL A 93 2.78 14.47 4.09
C VAL A 93 1.77 13.79 3.17
N SER A 94 2.25 13.27 2.05
CA SER A 94 1.42 12.53 1.08
C SER A 94 1.13 11.09 1.51
N GLU A 95 2.11 10.42 2.14
CA GLU A 95 1.99 9.05 2.59
C GLU A 95 2.86 8.77 3.83
N VAL A 96 2.33 7.91 4.70
CA VAL A 96 3.09 7.27 5.77
C VAL A 96 2.99 5.78 5.50
N ALA A 97 4.06 5.18 4.97
CA ALA A 97 4.10 3.77 4.59
C ALA A 97 4.59 2.90 5.76
N SER A 98 4.09 1.66 5.82
CA SER A 98 4.54 0.68 6.81
C SER A 98 5.51 -0.28 6.14
N VAL A 99 6.72 -0.41 6.69
CA VAL A 99 7.76 -1.30 6.16
C VAL A 99 8.05 -2.40 7.19
N GLY A 100 7.92 -3.66 6.77
CA GLY A 100 8.12 -4.83 7.63
C GLY A 100 7.00 -5.04 8.67
N GLY A 101 7.35 -5.70 9.78
CA GLY A 101 6.41 -6.13 10.82
C GLY A 101 5.48 -7.28 10.38
N MET A 102 4.64 -7.77 11.30
CA MET A 102 3.73 -8.89 11.05
C MET A 102 2.28 -8.41 11.11
N VAL A 103 1.52 -8.58 10.04
CA VAL A 103 0.08 -8.28 10.05
C VAL A 103 -0.64 -9.43 10.74
N LYS A 104 -1.51 -9.12 11.72
CA LYS A 104 -2.29 -10.14 12.40
C LYS A 104 -3.27 -10.78 11.42
N GLU A 105 -3.15 -12.09 11.25
CA GLU A 105 -4.05 -12.90 10.44
C GLU A 105 -4.75 -13.94 11.31
N TYR A 106 -6.05 -14.17 11.05
CA TYR A 106 -6.81 -15.25 11.68
C TYR A 106 -6.84 -16.45 10.74
N GLN A 107 -5.91 -17.38 10.94
CA GLN A 107 -5.81 -18.58 10.10
C GLN A 107 -6.71 -19.69 10.63
N VAL A 108 -7.72 -20.06 9.83
CA VAL A 108 -8.59 -21.20 10.12
C VAL A 108 -7.96 -22.44 9.50
N ILE A 109 -7.19 -23.18 10.30
CA ILE A 109 -6.50 -24.39 9.86
C ILE A 109 -7.45 -25.57 9.98
N LEU A 110 -7.99 -26.03 8.85
CA LEU A 110 -8.90 -27.17 8.80
C LEU A 110 -8.14 -28.48 8.99
N ASN A 111 -8.71 -29.40 9.78
CA ASN A 111 -8.20 -30.76 9.90
C ASN A 111 -8.86 -31.63 8.80
N PRO A 112 -8.11 -32.13 7.80
CA PRO A 112 -8.67 -32.88 6.68
C PRO A 112 -9.38 -34.17 7.09
N ASP A 113 -8.90 -34.86 8.12
CA ASP A 113 -9.50 -36.11 8.59
C ASP A 113 -10.89 -35.89 9.20
N ARG A 114 -11.13 -34.71 9.76
CA ARG A 114 -12.45 -34.34 10.30
C ARG A 114 -13.46 -33.94 9.21
N LEU A 115 -13.03 -33.75 7.97
CA LEU A 115 -13.89 -33.37 6.84
C LEU A 115 -14.41 -34.57 6.04
N ARG A 116 -13.88 -35.79 6.26
CA ARG A 116 -14.21 -37.01 5.47
C ARG A 116 -15.41 -37.82 6.00
N ARG A 117 -16.28 -37.24 6.83
CA ARG A 117 -17.46 -37.95 7.34
C ARG A 117 -18.65 -37.82 6.41
#